data_AF-A0A6A6XEI7-F1
#
_entry.id   AF-A0A6A6XEI7-F1
#
_cell.length_a   1.000
_cell.length_b   1.000
_cell.length_c   1.000
_cell.angle_alpha   90.00
_cell.angle_beta   90.00
_cell.angle_gamma   90.00
#
_symmetry.space_group_name_H-M   'P 1'
#
loop_
_entity.id
_entity.type
_entity.pdbx_description
1 polymer ?
#
loop_
_entity_poly.entity_id
_entity_poly.type
_entity_poly.pdbx_seq_one_letter_code
_entity_poly.pdbx_strand_id
1 'polypeptide(L)'
;MGLHPNSPVRNDSVSDDIVEYRPKQWSMSPCNDGTWLNFVYKGNTLLQMMVADDVGAGALFMPPLASASSQWTNFPTDLTTWGWSPLPMPAMYCDTSNRQFGIEKALQGLGLSSSSPNLKYWYIQHGVRSGRERLDDQKYTVNGKEYRATGGDFSLLMNPTEGFLMISKQYSPAYEGPNRSPPVTELPNLQHSSDIVFGQWTSIAQGNTKNIKYIVIWSLANMQSASAVAKALSNTNSEIGNWPGASFNMDTPEGKALLGTPNGVGVGYMLAQHKAQLGKKTISKVDVFLHESTLIRASPCMVFHVKSCLISRPTR
;
A
#
# COMPACT_ATOMS: atom_id res chain seq x y z
N MET A 1 26.99 -48.75 -60.64
CA MET A 1 28.26 -48.50 -59.93
C MET A 1 28.36 -47.01 -59.67
N GLY A 2 28.31 -46.47 -58.47
CA GLY A 2 28.04 -46.95 -57.13
C GLY A 2 27.79 -45.67 -56.33
N LEU A 3 26.57 -45.51 -55.81
CA LEU A 3 26.20 -44.40 -54.94
C LEU A 3 26.64 -44.76 -53.53
N HIS A 4 27.48 -43.93 -52.91
CA HIS A 4 27.63 -43.88 -51.46
C HIS A 4 28.02 -42.46 -51.02
N PRO A 5 27.26 -41.89 -50.10
CA PRO A 5 27.83 -41.13 -49.01
C PRO A 5 27.32 -41.69 -47.68
N ASN A 6 28.21 -42.28 -46.88
CA ASN A 6 27.97 -42.51 -45.46
C ASN A 6 28.54 -41.32 -44.69
N SER A 7 27.68 -40.40 -44.29
CA SER A 7 27.96 -39.47 -43.17
C SER A 7 27.31 -40.03 -41.91
N PRO A 8 27.97 -39.99 -40.74
CA PRO A 8 27.40 -40.50 -39.51
C PRO A 8 26.30 -39.57 -39.01
N VAL A 9 25.14 -40.15 -38.73
CA VAL A 9 24.02 -39.52 -38.02
C VAL A 9 24.50 -39.12 -36.63
N ARG A 10 24.65 -37.82 -36.37
CA ARG A 10 24.76 -37.30 -35.01
C ARG A 10 23.39 -37.38 -34.36
N ASN A 11 23.31 -38.23 -33.36
CA ASN A 11 22.20 -38.34 -32.44
C ASN A 11 22.39 -37.25 -31.38
N ASP A 12 22.03 -36.01 -31.71
CA ASP A 12 21.98 -34.93 -30.73
C ASP A 12 20.61 -35.02 -30.03
N SER A 13 20.57 -35.82 -28.96
CA SER A 13 19.50 -35.77 -27.98
C SER A 13 19.48 -34.36 -27.39
N VAL A 14 18.56 -33.53 -27.86
CA VAL A 14 18.21 -32.26 -27.22
C VAL A 14 17.65 -32.62 -25.85
N SER A 15 18.46 -32.47 -24.80
CA SER A 15 17.95 -32.43 -23.44
C SER A 15 17.05 -31.21 -23.36
N ASP A 16 15.76 -31.45 -23.11
CA ASP A 16 14.83 -30.43 -22.62
C ASP A 16 15.31 -29.97 -21.24
N ASP A 17 16.34 -29.13 -21.22
CA ASP A 17 16.64 -28.31 -20.06
C ASP A 17 15.54 -27.26 -19.99
N ILE A 18 14.45 -27.64 -19.32
CA ILE A 18 13.50 -26.70 -18.74
C ILE A 18 14.36 -25.81 -17.83
N VAL A 19 14.72 -24.63 -18.34
CA VAL A 19 15.27 -23.56 -17.52
C VAL A 19 14.17 -23.22 -16.52
N GLU A 20 14.24 -23.86 -15.36
CA GLU A 20 13.46 -23.54 -14.20
C GLU A 20 13.64 -22.03 -13.98
N TYR A 21 12.58 -21.27 -14.23
CA TYR A 21 12.58 -19.84 -13.98
C TYR A 21 12.80 -19.66 -12.48
N ARG A 22 14.05 -19.47 -12.08
CA ARG A 22 14.38 -19.00 -10.73
C ARG A 22 14.04 -17.52 -10.72
N PRO A 23 12.98 -17.08 -10.01
CA PRO A 23 12.71 -15.66 -9.90
C PRO A 23 13.97 -15.02 -9.33
N LYS A 24 14.46 -13.95 -9.97
CA LYS A 24 15.61 -13.18 -9.47
C LYS A 24 15.31 -12.85 -8.01
N GLN A 25 16.09 -13.44 -7.11
CA GLN A 25 15.92 -13.31 -5.67
C GLN A 25 15.95 -11.81 -5.33
N TRP A 26 14.88 -11.31 -4.71
CA TRP A 26 14.89 -9.94 -4.23
C TRP A 26 16.05 -9.76 -3.26
N SER A 27 16.83 -8.71 -3.46
CA SER A 27 17.99 -8.40 -2.64
C SER A 27 17.99 -6.91 -2.32
N MET A 28 18.14 -6.61 -1.04
CA MET A 28 18.18 -5.25 -0.50
C MET A 28 19.05 -5.27 0.75
N SER A 29 19.92 -4.28 0.89
CA SER A 29 20.69 -4.13 2.12
C SER A 29 19.79 -3.68 3.27
N PRO A 30 19.93 -4.26 4.47
CA PRO A 30 19.27 -3.76 5.68
C PRO A 30 19.55 -2.28 5.93
N CYS A 31 18.55 -1.55 6.44
CA CYS A 31 18.79 -0.18 6.91
C CYS A 31 19.72 -0.18 8.14
N ASN A 32 20.36 0.96 8.39
CA ASN A 32 21.18 1.14 9.60
C ASN A 32 20.32 1.18 10.87
N ASP A 33 20.95 0.97 12.03
CA ASP A 33 20.24 0.87 13.31
C ASP A 33 19.53 2.17 13.73
N GLY A 34 20.08 3.34 13.39
CA GLY A 34 19.42 4.62 13.68
C GLY A 34 18.11 4.79 12.92
N THR A 35 18.13 4.50 11.62
CA THR A 35 16.92 4.47 10.77
C THR A 35 15.92 3.42 11.27
N TRP A 36 16.40 2.23 11.62
CA TRP A 36 15.57 1.17 12.17
C TRP A 36 14.86 1.60 13.46
N LEU A 37 15.59 2.17 14.43
CA LEU A 37 15.03 2.66 15.68
C LEU A 37 13.99 3.76 15.46
N ASN A 38 14.22 4.68 14.53
CA ASN A 38 13.23 5.70 14.16
C ASN A 38 11.93 5.08 13.67
N PHE A 39 12.00 4.02 12.86
CA PHE A 39 10.82 3.29 12.43
C PHE A 39 10.14 2.55 13.59
N VAL A 40 10.90 1.89 14.46
CA VAL A 40 10.34 1.23 15.66
C VAL A 40 9.57 2.22 16.53
N TYR A 41 10.16 3.38 16.83
CA TYR A 41 9.51 4.42 17.64
C TYR A 41 8.24 4.93 16.96
N LYS A 42 8.30 5.24 15.67
CA LYS A 42 7.15 5.73 14.93
C LYS A 42 6.01 4.72 14.87
N GLY A 43 6.32 3.45 14.61
CA GLY A 43 5.33 2.38 14.63
C GLY A 43 4.71 2.18 16.02
N ASN A 44 5.53 2.23 17.08
CA ASN A 44 5.03 2.18 18.45
C ASN A 44 4.07 3.33 18.77
N THR A 45 4.42 4.56 18.39
CA THR A 45 3.54 5.73 18.56
C THR A 45 2.23 5.53 17.80
N LEU A 46 2.26 5.06 16.55
CA LEU A 46 1.06 4.80 15.76
C LEU A 46 0.15 3.73 16.40
N LEU A 47 0.72 2.66 16.96
CA LEU A 47 -0.05 1.65 17.70
C LEU A 47 -0.74 2.26 18.93
N GLN A 48 -0.05 3.13 19.67
CA GLN A 48 -0.64 3.84 20.81
C GLN A 48 -1.77 4.78 20.37
N MET A 49 -1.59 5.52 19.28
CA MET A 49 -2.62 6.41 18.72
C MET A 49 -3.87 5.64 18.27
N MET A 50 -3.70 4.46 17.68
CA MET A 50 -4.80 3.59 17.26
C MET A 50 -5.65 3.11 18.44
N VAL A 51 -5.02 2.80 19.57
CA VAL A 51 -5.71 2.29 20.78
C VAL A 51 -6.09 3.37 21.78
N ALA A 52 -5.68 4.63 21.61
CA ALA A 52 -6.17 5.76 22.39
C ALA A 52 -7.55 6.24 21.90
N ASP A 53 -8.22 7.10 22.66
CA ASP A 53 -9.27 7.95 22.11
C ASP A 53 -8.65 9.09 21.27
N ASP A 54 -9.46 9.96 20.67
CA ASP A 54 -8.92 10.98 19.78
C ASP A 54 -8.13 12.06 20.51
N VAL A 55 -8.46 12.36 21.77
CA VAL A 55 -7.70 13.29 22.61
C VAL A 55 -6.33 12.70 22.97
N GLY A 56 -6.30 11.45 23.46
CA GLY A 56 -5.06 10.76 23.80
C GLY A 56 -4.17 10.53 22.58
N ALA A 57 -4.75 10.21 21.42
CA ALA A 57 -4.00 10.13 20.17
C ALA A 57 -3.50 11.51 19.71
N GLY A 58 -4.29 12.57 19.90
CA GLY A 58 -3.93 13.95 19.58
C GLY A 58 -2.70 14.42 20.37
N ALA A 59 -2.61 14.03 21.65
CA ALA A 59 -1.48 14.35 22.52
C ALA A 59 -0.14 13.74 22.06
N LEU A 60 -0.16 12.71 21.20
CA LEU A 60 1.04 12.05 20.67
C LEU A 60 1.60 12.71 19.40
N PHE A 61 0.92 13.73 18.85
CA PHE A 61 1.45 14.51 17.75
C PHE A 61 2.57 15.47 18.21
N MET A 62 3.36 15.94 17.25
CA MET A 62 4.37 16.97 17.46
C MET A 62 4.18 18.12 16.47
N PRO A 63 3.75 19.31 16.92
CA PRO A 63 3.27 19.61 18.27
C PRO A 63 1.98 18.83 18.62
N PRO A 64 1.65 18.64 19.92
CA PRO A 64 0.41 17.99 20.33
C PRO A 64 -0.83 18.69 19.76
N LEU A 65 -1.82 17.89 19.39
CA LEU A 65 -3.13 18.35 18.91
C LEU A 65 -4.20 18.09 19.97
N ALA A 66 -5.26 18.91 19.98
CA ALA A 66 -6.41 18.68 20.84
C ALA A 66 -7.15 17.37 20.50
N SER A 67 -7.07 16.93 19.24
CA SER A 67 -7.69 15.70 18.74
C SER A 67 -6.89 15.17 17.54
N ALA A 68 -6.79 13.84 17.43
CA ALA A 68 -6.27 13.14 16.25
C ALA A 68 -7.30 12.99 15.13
N SER A 69 -8.58 13.26 15.38
CA SER A 69 -9.63 13.05 14.38
C SER A 69 -9.33 13.86 13.12
N SER A 70 -9.41 13.21 11.96
CA SER A 70 -9.29 13.92 10.69
C SER A 70 -10.45 14.89 10.52
N GLN A 71 -10.14 16.06 9.93
CA GLN A 71 -11.16 17.01 9.50
C GLN A 71 -11.85 16.57 8.20
N TRP A 72 -11.21 15.69 7.43
CA TRP A 72 -11.70 15.20 6.15
C TRP A 72 -12.63 14.02 6.36
N THR A 73 -13.91 14.22 6.10
CA THR A 73 -14.94 13.20 6.38
C THR A 73 -16.05 13.17 5.33
N ASN A 74 -16.16 14.22 4.51
CA ASN A 74 -17.21 14.37 3.52
C ASN A 74 -16.72 13.87 2.14
N PHE A 75 -16.61 12.55 2.00
CA PHE A 75 -16.16 11.93 0.75
C PHE A 75 -17.34 11.52 -0.14
N PRO A 76 -17.23 11.67 -1.48
CA PRO A 76 -16.03 12.04 -2.25
C PRO A 76 -15.80 13.56 -2.39
N THR A 77 -16.65 14.43 -1.84
CA THR A 77 -16.59 15.88 -2.03
C THR A 77 -15.27 16.52 -1.57
N ASP A 78 -14.70 16.07 -0.44
CA ASP A 78 -13.43 16.59 0.06
C ASP A 78 -12.28 16.31 -0.93
N LEU A 79 -12.28 15.14 -1.58
CA LEU A 79 -11.30 14.79 -2.61
C LEU A 79 -11.41 15.75 -3.80
N THR A 80 -12.60 15.89 -4.38
CA THR A 80 -12.78 16.71 -5.58
C THR A 80 -12.57 18.20 -5.31
N THR A 81 -12.97 18.68 -4.13
CA THR A 81 -12.70 20.06 -3.67
C THR A 81 -11.21 20.35 -3.68
N TRP A 82 -10.38 19.41 -3.18
CA TRP A 82 -8.93 19.55 -3.15
C TRP A 82 -8.22 19.02 -4.41
N GLY A 83 -8.88 19.07 -5.57
CA GLY A 83 -8.25 18.79 -6.86
C GLY A 83 -7.94 17.32 -7.14
N TRP A 84 -8.43 16.38 -6.31
CA TRP A 84 -8.31 14.95 -6.56
C TRP A 84 -9.41 14.46 -7.50
N SER A 85 -9.03 13.58 -8.42
CA SER A 85 -9.89 12.95 -9.41
C SER A 85 -9.90 11.43 -9.20
N PRO A 86 -10.89 10.89 -8.49
CA PRO A 86 -11.13 9.45 -8.43
C PRO A 86 -11.67 8.94 -9.77
N LEU A 87 -10.98 7.98 -10.37
CA LEU A 87 -11.30 7.41 -11.67
C LEU A 87 -11.45 5.89 -11.55
N PRO A 88 -12.65 5.32 -11.80
CA PRO A 88 -12.83 3.88 -11.79
C PRO A 88 -12.16 3.26 -13.01
N MET A 89 -11.48 2.13 -12.81
CA MET A 89 -10.87 1.38 -13.89
C MET A 89 -11.73 0.17 -14.29
N PRO A 90 -11.73 -0.22 -15.57
CA PRO A 90 -12.43 -1.42 -16.03
C PRO A 90 -11.97 -2.69 -15.30
N ALA A 91 -12.83 -3.71 -15.24
CA ALA A 91 -12.59 -4.96 -14.52
C ALA A 91 -11.29 -5.67 -14.94
N MET A 92 -10.83 -5.51 -16.19
CA MET A 92 -9.56 -6.08 -16.67
C MET A 92 -8.33 -5.60 -15.88
N TYR A 93 -8.41 -4.44 -15.20
CA TYR A 93 -7.34 -3.93 -14.35
C TYR A 93 -7.35 -4.53 -12.94
N CYS A 94 -8.31 -5.40 -12.61
CA CYS A 94 -8.44 -6.05 -11.32
C CYS A 94 -7.81 -7.46 -11.30
N ASP A 95 -6.96 -7.81 -12.27
CA ASP A 95 -6.37 -9.15 -12.37
C ASP A 95 -5.35 -9.39 -11.25
N THR A 96 -5.69 -10.28 -10.32
CA THR A 96 -4.83 -10.62 -9.18
C THR A 96 -3.84 -11.74 -9.48
N SER A 97 -3.98 -12.41 -10.64
CA SER A 97 -3.11 -13.49 -11.07
C SER A 97 -1.70 -12.99 -11.38
N ASN A 98 -0.78 -13.91 -11.66
CA ASN A 98 0.59 -13.59 -12.05
C ASN A 98 0.70 -12.73 -13.33
N ARG A 99 -0.37 -12.59 -14.12
CA ARG A 99 -0.40 -11.75 -15.33
C ARG A 99 -0.45 -10.26 -15.03
N GLN A 100 -0.80 -9.86 -13.80
CA GLN A 100 -0.79 -8.46 -13.39
C GLN A 100 -0.25 -8.26 -11.97
N PHE A 101 -1.05 -8.49 -10.91
CA PHE A 101 -0.58 -8.21 -9.54
C PHE A 101 0.18 -9.36 -8.88
N GLY A 102 -0.09 -10.62 -9.25
CA GLY A 102 0.54 -11.80 -8.67
C GLY A 102 0.34 -11.93 -7.17
N ILE A 103 -0.86 -11.66 -6.68
CA ILE A 103 -1.24 -11.77 -5.27
C ILE A 103 -2.35 -12.80 -5.03
N GLU A 104 -2.75 -13.53 -6.06
CA GLU A 104 -3.82 -14.53 -6.00
C GLU A 104 -3.65 -15.52 -4.83
N LYS A 105 -2.47 -16.15 -4.68
CA LYS A 105 -2.22 -17.06 -3.56
C LYS A 105 -2.31 -16.40 -2.19
N ALA A 106 -1.90 -15.12 -2.10
CA ALA A 106 -2.01 -14.35 -0.88
C ALA A 106 -3.48 -14.10 -0.51
N LEU A 107 -4.31 -13.70 -1.49
CA LEU A 107 -5.75 -13.53 -1.28
C LEU A 107 -6.40 -14.85 -0.83
N GLN A 108 -6.11 -15.95 -1.50
CA GLN A 108 -6.62 -17.27 -1.14
C GLN A 108 -6.20 -17.69 0.27
N GLY A 109 -4.93 -17.48 0.63
CA GLY A 109 -4.42 -17.78 1.98
C GLY A 109 -5.01 -16.90 3.09
N LEU A 110 -5.52 -15.71 2.74
CA LEU A 110 -6.27 -14.83 3.65
C LEU A 110 -7.78 -15.14 3.69
N GLY A 111 -8.25 -16.13 2.91
CA GLY A 111 -9.66 -16.48 2.77
C GLY A 111 -10.46 -15.47 1.93
N LEU A 112 -9.80 -14.76 1.02
CA LEU A 112 -10.39 -13.75 0.13
C LEU A 112 -10.54 -14.30 -1.30
N SER A 113 -11.49 -13.74 -2.04
CA SER A 113 -11.67 -14.07 -3.45
C SER A 113 -10.56 -13.44 -4.30
N SER A 114 -9.80 -14.26 -5.04
CA SER A 114 -8.80 -13.78 -6.02
C SER A 114 -9.42 -13.26 -7.32
N SER A 115 -10.64 -13.71 -7.65
CA SER A 115 -11.43 -13.23 -8.77
C SER A 115 -12.85 -12.96 -8.30
N SER A 116 -13.30 -11.71 -8.39
CA SER A 116 -14.60 -11.30 -7.88
C SER A 116 -15.13 -10.07 -8.63
N PRO A 117 -16.43 -10.00 -8.94
CA PRO A 117 -17.04 -8.77 -9.45
C PRO A 117 -16.99 -7.61 -8.44
N ASN A 118 -16.70 -7.91 -7.17
CA ASN A 118 -16.56 -6.93 -6.09
C ASN A 118 -15.15 -6.32 -5.99
N LEU A 119 -14.17 -6.85 -6.73
CA LEU A 119 -12.87 -6.19 -6.87
C LEU A 119 -13.03 -4.93 -7.72
N LYS A 120 -12.66 -3.78 -7.16
CA LYS A 120 -12.72 -2.47 -7.81
C LYS A 120 -11.33 -1.85 -7.81
N TYR A 121 -10.85 -1.46 -8.98
CA TYR A 121 -9.59 -0.75 -9.14
C TYR A 121 -9.85 0.73 -9.44
N TRP A 122 -9.13 1.62 -8.76
CA TRP A 122 -9.32 3.06 -8.85
C TRP A 122 -7.98 3.78 -8.94
N TYR A 123 -7.92 4.78 -9.80
CA TYR A 123 -6.91 5.83 -9.74
C TYR A 123 -7.44 7.02 -8.96
N ILE A 124 -6.60 7.65 -8.16
CA ILE A 124 -6.91 8.89 -7.44
C ILE A 124 -5.76 9.85 -7.73
N GLN A 125 -6.01 10.75 -8.68
CA GLN A 125 -4.99 11.61 -9.28
C GLN A 125 -5.21 13.06 -8.85
N HIS A 126 -4.16 13.76 -8.44
CA HIS A 126 -4.23 15.19 -8.16
C HIS A 126 -3.95 15.96 -9.46
N GLY A 127 -5.04 16.35 -10.13
CA GLY A 127 -5.09 16.66 -11.56
C GLY A 127 -5.38 15.43 -12.44
N VAL A 128 -5.69 15.67 -13.72
CA VAL A 128 -6.06 14.64 -14.70
C VAL A 128 -4.89 14.38 -15.65
N ARG A 129 -4.27 13.20 -15.58
CA ARG A 129 -3.08 12.88 -16.39
C ARG A 129 -3.38 12.54 -17.86
N SER A 130 -4.58 12.01 -18.14
CA SER A 130 -5.02 11.58 -19.48
C SER A 130 -5.98 12.58 -20.15
N GLY A 131 -5.91 13.85 -19.75
CA GLY A 131 -6.75 14.92 -20.27
C GLY A 131 -6.15 15.64 -21.48
N ARG A 132 -6.91 16.58 -22.06
CA ARG A 132 -6.43 17.47 -23.13
C ARG A 132 -5.44 18.52 -22.60
N GLU A 133 -5.66 18.98 -21.38
CA GLU A 133 -4.80 19.97 -20.72
C GLU A 133 -3.59 19.30 -20.09
N ARG A 134 -2.40 19.91 -20.25
CA ARG A 134 -1.18 19.39 -19.65
C ARG A 134 -1.28 19.52 -18.12
N LEU A 135 -0.82 18.50 -17.41
CA LEU A 135 -0.88 18.47 -15.94
C LEU A 135 -0.20 19.69 -15.30
N ASP A 136 0.87 20.21 -15.88
CA ASP A 136 1.58 21.39 -15.36
C ASP A 136 0.76 22.68 -15.42
N ASP A 137 -0.22 22.74 -16.32
CA ASP A 137 -1.08 23.92 -16.56
C ASP A 137 -2.38 23.84 -15.75
N GLN A 138 -2.72 22.66 -15.24
CA GLN A 138 -3.98 22.41 -14.52
C GLN A 138 -4.01 23.09 -13.16
N LYS A 139 -5.16 23.72 -12.87
CA LYS A 139 -5.42 24.47 -11.65
C LYS A 139 -6.81 24.18 -11.09
N TYR A 140 -6.99 24.45 -9.80
CA TYR A 140 -8.28 24.37 -9.13
C TYR A 140 -8.35 25.42 -8.02
N THR A 141 -9.55 25.77 -7.57
CA THR A 141 -9.76 26.83 -6.59
C THR A 141 -10.47 26.31 -5.35
N VAL A 142 -9.92 26.63 -4.18
CA VAL A 142 -10.54 26.35 -2.87
C VAL A 142 -10.62 27.64 -2.09
N ASN A 143 -11.82 28.00 -1.63
CA ASN A 143 -12.06 29.22 -0.82
C ASN A 143 -11.47 30.50 -1.45
N GLY A 144 -11.62 30.65 -2.77
CA GLY A 144 -11.13 31.81 -3.52
C GLY A 144 -9.61 31.82 -3.78
N LYS A 145 -8.88 30.82 -3.31
CA LYS A 145 -7.46 30.65 -3.59
C LYS A 145 -7.23 29.61 -4.68
N GLU A 146 -6.45 29.99 -5.69
CA GLU A 146 -6.05 29.12 -6.79
C GLU A 146 -4.85 28.25 -6.38
N TYR A 147 -4.91 26.97 -6.71
CA TYR A 147 -3.88 25.96 -6.50
C TYR A 147 -3.53 25.29 -7.83
N ARG A 148 -2.31 24.75 -7.93
CA ARG A 148 -1.86 23.94 -9.07
C ARG A 148 -1.96 22.46 -8.78
N ALA A 149 -2.28 21.67 -9.81
CA ALA A 149 -2.20 20.23 -9.73
C ALA A 149 -0.75 19.78 -9.49
N THR A 150 -0.55 18.91 -8.50
CA THR A 150 0.79 18.43 -8.13
C THR A 150 1.17 17.15 -8.87
N GLY A 151 0.19 16.44 -9.44
CA GLY A 151 0.40 15.13 -10.04
C GLY A 151 0.44 13.97 -9.05
N GLY A 152 0.11 14.17 -7.77
CA GLY A 152 -0.04 13.06 -6.82
C GLY A 152 -0.88 11.91 -7.41
N ASP A 153 -0.48 10.67 -7.18
CA ASP A 153 -1.05 9.49 -7.86
C ASP A 153 -1.14 8.30 -6.91
N PHE A 154 -2.37 7.89 -6.64
CA PHE A 154 -2.69 6.70 -5.87
C PHE A 154 -3.45 5.70 -6.76
N SER A 155 -3.15 4.43 -6.56
CA SER A 155 -3.84 3.34 -7.25
C SER A 155 -4.26 2.30 -6.23
N LEU A 156 -5.57 2.03 -6.16
CA LEU A 156 -6.17 1.21 -5.12
C LEU A 156 -6.98 0.07 -5.73
N LEU A 157 -6.69 -1.16 -5.31
CA LEU A 157 -7.54 -2.33 -5.57
C LEU A 157 -8.30 -2.67 -4.28
N MET A 158 -9.62 -2.75 -4.34
CA MET A 158 -10.45 -2.91 -3.15
C MET A 158 -11.51 -3.97 -3.33
N ASN A 159 -11.79 -4.71 -2.27
CA ASN A 159 -13.02 -5.48 -2.10
C ASN A 159 -13.59 -5.19 -0.70
N PRO A 160 -14.47 -4.17 -0.57
CA PRO A 160 -15.03 -3.80 0.73
C PRO A 160 -15.92 -4.85 1.38
N THR A 161 -16.52 -5.74 0.60
CA THR A 161 -17.34 -6.86 1.09
C THR A 161 -16.49 -7.85 1.89
N GLU A 162 -15.28 -8.14 1.42
CA GLU A 162 -14.37 -9.06 2.09
C GLU A 162 -13.38 -8.36 3.04
N GLY A 163 -13.29 -7.03 2.97
CA GLY A 163 -12.46 -6.22 3.84
C GLY A 163 -11.03 -6.03 3.37
N PHE A 164 -10.83 -6.05 2.05
CA PHE A 164 -9.52 -5.98 1.41
C PHE A 164 -9.30 -4.62 0.74
N LEU A 165 -8.15 -4.01 1.01
CA LEU A 165 -7.65 -2.81 0.36
C LEU A 165 -6.18 -3.02 0.03
N MET A 166 -5.79 -2.82 -1.22
CA MET A 166 -4.41 -2.82 -1.66
C MET A 166 -4.06 -1.48 -2.27
N ILE A 167 -2.92 -0.93 -1.85
CA ILE A 167 -2.28 0.25 -2.39
C ILE A 167 -1.16 -0.22 -3.34
N SER A 168 -1.36 -0.04 -4.65
CA SER A 168 -0.35 -0.38 -5.68
C SER A 168 0.50 0.80 -6.12
N LYS A 169 0.01 2.03 -5.91
CA LYS A 169 0.78 3.27 -6.05
C LYS A 169 0.40 4.26 -4.96
N GLN A 170 1.38 5.03 -4.49
CA GLN A 170 1.25 5.92 -3.34
C GLN A 170 2.16 7.16 -3.46
N TYR A 171 2.03 7.91 -4.56
CA TYR A 171 2.83 9.11 -4.80
C TYR A 171 2.12 10.35 -4.25
N SER A 172 2.65 10.88 -3.15
CA SER A 172 2.07 12.06 -2.48
C SER A 172 2.29 13.36 -3.26
N PRO A 173 1.49 14.41 -3.01
CA PRO A 173 1.76 15.75 -3.53
C PRO A 173 3.16 16.28 -3.21
N ALA A 174 3.67 16.02 -2.00
CA ALA A 174 5.02 16.44 -1.61
C ALA A 174 6.13 15.76 -2.43
N TYR A 175 5.86 14.55 -2.95
CA TYR A 175 6.80 13.82 -3.80
C TYR A 175 6.70 14.25 -5.28
N GLU A 176 5.48 14.42 -5.79
CA GLU A 176 5.25 14.74 -7.22
C GLU A 176 5.34 16.24 -7.54
N GLY A 177 5.03 17.11 -6.59
CA GLY A 177 5.05 18.57 -6.74
C GLY A 177 6.41 19.11 -7.22
N PRO A 178 7.55 18.69 -6.63
CA PRO A 178 8.87 19.08 -7.11
C PRO A 178 9.19 18.68 -8.56
N ASN A 179 8.52 17.65 -9.09
CA ASN A 179 8.72 17.17 -10.46
C ASN A 179 7.84 17.89 -11.50
N ARG A 180 7.04 18.88 -11.09
CA ARG A 180 6.24 19.72 -11.99
C ARG A 180 7.09 20.81 -12.62
N SER A 181 6.62 21.41 -13.72
CA SER A 181 7.29 22.53 -14.39
C SER A 181 6.38 23.77 -14.49
N PRO A 182 6.62 24.85 -13.73
CA PRO A 182 7.59 24.95 -12.63
C PRO A 182 7.19 24.07 -11.44
N PRO A 183 8.11 23.76 -10.51
CA PRO A 183 7.81 22.99 -9.32
C PRO A 183 6.63 23.56 -8.53
N VAL A 184 5.75 22.68 -8.04
CA VAL A 184 4.65 23.06 -7.15
C VAL A 184 5.14 22.95 -5.71
N THR A 185 5.30 24.11 -5.07
CA THR A 185 5.74 24.22 -3.66
C THR A 185 4.57 24.41 -2.69
N GLU A 186 3.45 24.95 -3.19
CA GLU A 186 2.21 25.10 -2.44
C GLU A 186 1.32 23.86 -2.64
N LEU A 187 1.24 23.03 -1.60
CA LEU A 187 0.56 21.74 -1.63
C LEU A 187 -0.91 21.85 -1.17
N PRO A 188 -1.82 20.97 -1.62
CA PRO A 188 -3.19 20.87 -1.09
C PRO A 188 -3.19 20.60 0.42
N ASN A 189 -4.22 21.06 1.13
CA ASN A 189 -4.38 20.68 2.54
C ASN A 189 -4.72 19.18 2.66
N LEU A 190 -5.56 18.65 1.76
CA LEU A 190 -5.81 17.20 1.64
C LEU A 190 -4.69 16.56 0.81
N GLN A 191 -3.54 16.28 1.45
CA GLN A 191 -2.35 15.74 0.79
C GLN A 191 -1.84 14.43 1.38
N HIS A 192 -2.32 14.05 2.57
CA HIS A 192 -1.82 12.89 3.29
C HIS A 192 -2.44 11.61 2.77
N SER A 193 -1.62 10.58 2.59
CA SER A 193 -2.06 9.28 2.13
C SER A 193 -3.14 8.66 3.01
N SER A 194 -3.11 8.92 4.33
CA SER A 194 -4.12 8.38 5.26
C SER A 194 -5.52 8.83 4.88
N ASP A 195 -5.70 10.12 4.60
CA ASP A 195 -6.99 10.71 4.23
C ASP A 195 -7.42 10.37 2.80
N ILE A 196 -6.48 10.38 1.85
CA ILE A 196 -6.78 10.09 0.44
C ILE A 196 -7.23 8.63 0.28
N VAL A 197 -6.49 7.70 0.88
CA VAL A 197 -6.81 6.27 0.84
C VAL A 197 -8.09 5.99 1.62
N PHE A 198 -8.26 6.58 2.81
CA PHE A 198 -9.50 6.47 3.57
C PHE A 198 -10.70 7.00 2.78
N GLY A 199 -10.57 8.17 2.17
CA GLY A 199 -11.63 8.83 1.43
C GLY A 199 -12.13 7.99 0.26
N GLN A 200 -11.20 7.36 -0.46
CA GLN A 200 -11.59 6.42 -1.51
C GLN A 200 -12.19 5.13 -0.94
N TRP A 201 -11.61 4.56 0.12
CA TRP A 201 -12.15 3.37 0.78
C TRP A 201 -13.60 3.59 1.22
N THR A 202 -13.89 4.65 1.97
CA THR A 202 -15.23 4.92 2.50
C THR A 202 -16.24 5.22 1.39
N SER A 203 -15.80 5.85 0.29
CA SER A 203 -16.66 6.14 -0.87
C SER A 203 -17.18 4.86 -1.55
N ILE A 204 -16.34 3.81 -1.61
CA ILE A 204 -16.72 2.53 -2.21
C ILE A 204 -17.35 1.59 -1.18
N ALA A 205 -16.86 1.60 0.06
CA ALA A 205 -17.35 0.73 1.11
C ALA A 205 -18.75 1.11 1.60
N GLN A 206 -19.13 2.38 1.55
CA GLN A 206 -20.42 2.89 2.02
C GLN A 206 -20.73 2.36 3.44
N GLY A 207 -21.82 1.62 3.63
CA GLY A 207 -22.20 1.00 4.91
C GLY A 207 -21.17 0.00 5.47
N ASN A 208 -20.25 -0.50 4.65
CA ASN A 208 -19.21 -1.47 5.03
C ASN A 208 -17.88 -0.83 5.42
N THR A 209 -17.82 0.49 5.63
CA THR A 209 -16.57 1.21 5.95
C THR A 209 -15.77 0.59 7.11
N LYS A 210 -16.46 0.07 8.14
CA LYS A 210 -15.86 -0.60 9.31
C LYS A 210 -15.26 -1.99 9.03
N ASN A 211 -15.57 -2.58 7.87
CA ASN A 211 -15.19 -3.93 7.49
C ASN A 211 -13.76 -3.99 6.91
N ILE A 212 -12.87 -3.05 7.22
CA ILE A 212 -11.47 -3.16 6.80
C ILE A 212 -10.75 -4.23 7.63
N LYS A 213 -10.17 -5.24 6.96
CA LYS A 213 -9.48 -6.39 7.58
C LYS A 213 -8.03 -6.49 7.14
N TYR A 214 -7.75 -6.20 5.87
CA TYR A 214 -6.41 -6.32 5.30
C TYR A 214 -6.07 -5.07 4.48
N ILE A 215 -4.93 -4.47 4.79
CA ILE A 215 -4.36 -3.36 4.01
C ILE A 215 -3.03 -3.84 3.44
N VAL A 216 -2.96 -3.94 2.12
CA VAL A 216 -1.79 -4.43 1.40
C VAL A 216 -1.02 -3.27 0.78
N ILE A 217 0.28 -3.20 1.02
CA ILE A 217 1.20 -2.40 0.21
C ILE A 217 1.81 -3.32 -0.83
N TRP A 218 1.50 -3.09 -2.10
CA TRP A 218 1.98 -3.93 -3.19
C TRP A 218 3.27 -3.36 -3.81
N SER A 219 4.22 -4.25 -4.07
CA SER A 219 5.50 -3.97 -4.75
C SER A 219 6.25 -2.76 -4.18
N LEU A 220 6.92 -2.95 -3.04
CA LEU A 220 7.64 -1.91 -2.33
C LEU A 220 8.83 -1.34 -3.13
N ALA A 221 8.57 -0.26 -3.86
CA ALA A 221 9.60 0.49 -4.59
C ALA A 221 10.37 1.49 -3.71
N ASN A 222 9.81 1.90 -2.56
CA ASN A 222 10.48 2.84 -1.66
C ASN A 222 11.65 2.16 -0.95
N MET A 223 12.88 2.64 -1.19
CA MET A 223 14.10 2.04 -0.68
C MET A 223 14.18 2.03 0.86
N GLN A 224 13.60 3.02 1.55
CA GLN A 224 13.60 3.04 3.01
C GLN A 224 12.67 1.96 3.60
N SER A 225 11.48 1.79 3.02
CA SER A 225 10.56 0.71 3.39
C SER A 225 11.16 -0.66 3.06
N ALA A 226 11.75 -0.82 1.87
CA ALA A 226 12.36 -2.07 1.42
C ALA A 226 13.59 -2.48 2.27
N SER A 227 14.45 -1.52 2.65
CA SER A 227 15.59 -1.79 3.52
C SER A 227 15.18 -2.09 4.97
N ALA A 228 14.04 -1.57 5.44
CA ALA A 228 13.45 -2.00 6.72
C ALA A 228 12.94 -3.44 6.64
N VAL A 229 12.32 -3.86 5.53
CA VAL A 229 11.97 -5.27 5.30
C VAL A 229 13.21 -6.16 5.36
N ALA A 230 14.30 -5.78 4.69
CA ALA A 230 15.55 -6.53 4.74
C ALA A 230 16.12 -6.63 6.17
N LYS A 231 16.04 -5.55 6.95
CA LYS A 231 16.46 -5.55 8.36
C LYS A 231 15.59 -6.46 9.23
N ALA A 232 14.27 -6.43 9.05
CA ALA A 232 13.34 -7.30 9.79
C ALA A 232 13.65 -8.79 9.54
N LEU A 233 13.81 -9.17 8.27
CA LEU A 233 14.17 -10.53 7.86
C LEU A 233 15.53 -10.96 8.42
N SER A 234 16.53 -10.07 8.36
CA SER A 234 17.86 -10.33 8.91
C SER A 234 17.86 -10.50 10.42
N ASN A 235 17.08 -9.71 11.17
CA ASN A 235 17.01 -9.81 12.63
C ASN A 235 16.43 -11.16 13.08
N THR A 236 15.52 -11.74 12.30
CA THR A 236 14.82 -12.99 12.64
C THR A 236 15.38 -14.20 11.89
N ASN A 237 16.47 -14.04 11.13
CA ASN A 237 17.01 -15.07 10.22
C ASN A 237 15.92 -15.69 9.33
N SER A 238 14.97 -14.87 8.87
CA SER A 238 13.87 -15.30 8.02
C SER A 238 14.20 -15.04 6.56
N GLU A 239 13.82 -15.96 5.69
CA GLU A 239 13.92 -15.77 4.24
C GLU A 239 12.61 -15.19 3.71
N ILE A 240 12.72 -14.34 2.68
CA ILE A 240 11.55 -13.88 1.95
C ILE A 240 11.30 -14.79 0.76
N GLY A 241 10.07 -15.29 0.68
CA GLY A 241 9.58 -16.05 -0.46
C GLY A 241 8.24 -15.51 -0.92
N ASN A 242 7.58 -16.26 -1.81
CA ASN A 242 6.17 -16.04 -2.11
C ASN A 242 5.31 -16.28 -0.86
N TRP A 243 4.00 -16.03 -0.97
CA TRP A 243 3.06 -16.25 0.13
C TRP A 243 3.23 -17.67 0.75
N PRO A 244 3.28 -17.83 2.09
CA PRO A 244 2.98 -16.82 3.12
C PRO A 244 4.14 -15.88 3.50
N GLY A 245 5.36 -16.14 3.03
CA GLY A 245 6.53 -15.34 3.36
C GLY A 245 6.85 -15.35 4.86
N ALA A 246 7.16 -14.18 5.43
CA ALA A 246 7.50 -13.99 6.84
C ALA A 246 6.45 -13.14 7.57
N SER A 247 6.20 -13.43 8.84
CA SER A 247 5.21 -12.74 9.68
C SER A 247 5.87 -12.07 10.88
N PHE A 248 5.49 -10.82 11.17
CA PHE A 248 5.99 -10.06 12.31
C PHE A 248 4.83 -9.49 13.13
N ASN A 249 4.75 -9.85 14.41
CA ASN A 249 3.72 -9.35 15.32
C ASN A 249 3.98 -7.88 15.70
N MET A 250 2.92 -7.11 15.94
CA MET A 250 3.03 -5.68 16.28
C MET A 250 3.60 -5.41 17.68
N ASP A 251 3.79 -6.44 18.51
CA ASP A 251 4.51 -6.34 19.79
C ASP A 251 6.03 -6.45 19.66
N THR A 252 6.56 -6.94 18.52
CA THR A 252 8.00 -7.01 18.26
C THR A 252 8.56 -5.72 17.66
N PRO A 253 9.89 -5.48 17.76
CA PRO A 253 10.54 -4.38 17.05
C PRO A 253 10.28 -4.41 15.54
N GLU A 254 10.28 -5.59 14.92
CA GLU A 254 10.10 -5.78 13.47
C GLU A 254 8.72 -5.33 13.01
N GLY A 255 7.65 -5.79 13.68
CA GLY A 255 6.29 -5.37 13.33
C GLY A 255 6.10 -3.86 13.48
N LYS A 256 6.62 -3.28 14.57
CA LYS A 256 6.62 -1.82 14.80
C LYS A 256 7.41 -1.08 13.72
N ALA A 257 8.62 -1.52 13.40
CA ALA A 257 9.45 -0.89 12.38
C ALA A 257 8.75 -0.87 11.02
N LEU A 258 8.18 -1.99 10.59
CA LEU A 258 7.49 -2.08 9.30
C LEU A 258 6.27 -1.15 9.22
N LEU A 259 5.51 -1.00 10.32
CA LEU A 259 4.45 0.00 10.42
C LEU A 259 4.98 1.44 10.40
N GLY A 260 6.16 1.69 10.96
CA GLY A 260 6.81 3.01 11.00
C GLY A 260 7.49 3.45 9.71
N THR A 261 7.55 2.59 8.69
CA THR A 261 8.14 2.91 7.37
C THR A 261 7.33 3.97 6.61
N PRO A 262 7.91 4.66 5.60
CA PRO A 262 7.17 5.61 4.76
C PRO A 262 5.88 5.03 4.14
N ASN A 263 5.83 3.74 3.81
CA ASN A 263 4.62 3.10 3.29
C ASN A 263 3.67 2.60 4.39
N GLY A 264 4.18 2.23 5.56
CA GLY A 264 3.36 1.79 6.70
C GLY A 264 2.65 2.92 7.42
N VAL A 265 3.27 4.10 7.53
CA VAL A 265 2.74 5.21 8.36
C VAL A 265 1.38 5.71 7.88
N GLY A 266 1.12 5.68 6.57
CA GLY A 266 -0.17 6.05 6.01
C GLY A 266 -1.30 5.13 6.49
N VAL A 267 -1.00 3.84 6.64
CA VAL A 267 -1.94 2.84 7.20
C VAL A 267 -2.21 3.15 8.67
N GLY A 268 -1.18 3.40 9.47
CA GLY A 268 -1.33 3.72 10.89
C GLY A 268 -2.15 4.99 11.12
N TYR A 269 -1.85 6.07 10.39
CA TYR A 269 -2.61 7.31 10.48
C TYR A 269 -4.05 7.17 10.00
N MET A 270 -4.31 6.40 8.92
CA MET A 270 -5.67 6.12 8.46
C MET A 270 -6.52 5.51 9.59
N LEU A 271 -6.00 4.49 10.28
CA LEU A 271 -6.72 3.84 11.38
C LEU A 271 -6.81 4.73 12.63
N ALA A 272 -5.80 5.55 12.90
CA ALA A 272 -5.77 6.43 14.06
C ALA A 272 -6.62 7.70 13.92
N GLN A 273 -6.82 8.23 12.71
CA GLN A 273 -7.49 9.53 12.50
C GLN A 273 -8.96 9.39 12.10
N HIS A 274 -9.38 8.23 11.57
CA HIS A 274 -10.75 7.98 11.08
C HIS A 274 -11.55 7.03 11.98
N LYS A 275 -11.35 7.11 13.31
CA LYS A 275 -11.97 6.19 14.29
C LYS A 275 -13.50 6.25 14.29
N ALA A 276 -14.08 7.43 14.06
CA ALA A 276 -15.53 7.60 14.03
C ALA A 276 -16.19 6.74 12.93
N GLN A 277 -15.54 6.64 11.77
CA GLN A 277 -16.04 5.93 10.60
C GLN A 277 -15.62 4.45 10.59
N LEU A 278 -14.36 4.16 10.91
CA LEU A 278 -13.81 2.80 10.91
C LEU A 278 -14.16 2.00 12.18
N GLY A 279 -14.56 2.69 13.26
CA GLY A 279 -14.46 2.16 14.60
C GLY A 279 -13.02 2.14 15.09
N LYS A 280 -12.81 1.82 16.36
CA LYS A 280 -11.47 1.75 16.95
C LYS A 280 -10.74 0.48 16.49
N LYS A 281 -9.78 0.64 15.59
CA LYS A 281 -9.01 -0.43 14.96
C LYS A 281 -7.55 -0.39 15.40
N THR A 282 -6.87 -1.53 15.33
CA THR A 282 -5.42 -1.67 15.51
C THR A 282 -4.90 -2.74 14.55
N ILE A 283 -3.60 -2.95 14.51
CA ILE A 283 -2.94 -3.96 13.67
C ILE A 283 -2.41 -5.08 14.57
N SER A 284 -2.63 -6.34 14.22
CA SER A 284 -2.09 -7.48 14.97
C SER A 284 -0.69 -7.87 14.52
N LYS A 285 -0.49 -7.95 13.21
CA LYS A 285 0.77 -8.36 12.58
C LYS A 285 0.89 -7.79 11.17
N VAL A 286 2.09 -7.89 10.63
CA VAL A 286 2.38 -7.66 9.21
C VAL A 286 2.99 -8.92 8.61
N ASP A 287 2.44 -9.37 7.49
CA ASP A 287 3.05 -10.42 6.67
C ASP A 287 3.82 -9.78 5.50
N VAL A 288 5.00 -10.32 5.18
CA VAL A 288 5.86 -9.85 4.11
C VAL A 288 6.17 -10.99 3.16
N PHE A 289 5.91 -10.80 1.86
CA PHE A 289 6.07 -11.83 0.84
C PHE A 289 6.38 -11.21 -0.53
N LEU A 290 6.90 -12.00 -1.47
CA LEU A 290 7.10 -11.57 -2.86
C LEU A 290 5.84 -11.83 -3.69
N HIS A 291 5.40 -10.82 -4.46
CA HIS A 291 4.36 -11.03 -5.46
C HIS A 291 4.86 -11.92 -6.62
N GLU A 292 3.94 -12.59 -7.29
CA GLU A 292 4.19 -13.51 -8.41
C GLU A 292 4.00 -12.85 -9.79
N SER A 293 3.86 -11.51 -9.85
CA SER A 293 3.69 -10.80 -11.13
C SER A 293 4.82 -11.11 -12.11
N THR A 294 4.47 -11.43 -13.35
CA THR A 294 5.42 -11.62 -14.46
C THR A 294 5.72 -10.32 -15.22
N LEU A 295 4.97 -9.25 -14.96
CA LEU A 295 5.13 -7.94 -15.62
C LEU A 295 6.29 -7.12 -15.04
N ILE A 296 6.59 -7.33 -13.77
CA ILE A 296 7.60 -6.58 -13.03
C ILE A 296 8.49 -7.52 -12.22
N ARG A 297 9.66 -7.03 -11.83
CA ARG A 297 10.55 -7.83 -10.97
C ARG A 297 9.89 -8.10 -9.63
N ALA A 298 10.12 -9.30 -9.11
CA ALA A 298 9.69 -9.68 -7.77
C ALA A 298 10.13 -8.63 -6.75
N SER A 299 9.17 -8.13 -5.98
CA SER A 299 9.37 -7.12 -4.95
C SER A 299 8.50 -7.45 -3.73
N PRO A 300 8.93 -7.10 -2.50
CA PRO A 300 8.15 -7.36 -1.31
C PRO A 300 6.82 -6.62 -1.32
N CYS A 301 5.80 -7.29 -0.83
CA CYS A 301 4.52 -6.76 -0.43
C CYS A 301 4.43 -6.82 1.10
N MET A 302 3.63 -5.92 1.69
CA MET A 302 3.27 -6.00 3.12
C MET A 302 1.75 -6.18 3.25
N VAL A 303 1.29 -7.10 4.10
CA VAL A 303 -0.12 -7.22 4.50
C VAL A 303 -0.26 -6.83 5.96
N PHE A 304 -0.90 -5.70 6.24
CA PHE A 304 -1.27 -5.32 7.59
C PHE A 304 -2.61 -5.96 7.96
N HIS A 305 -2.60 -6.74 9.05
CA HIS A 305 -3.79 -7.43 9.58
C HIS A 305 -4.52 -6.53 10.58
N VAL A 306 -5.65 -5.97 10.15
CA VAL A 306 -6.46 -5.04 10.94
C VAL A 306 -7.44 -5.81 11.82
N LYS A 307 -7.48 -5.47 13.12
CA LYS A 307 -8.45 -6.00 14.08
C LYS A 307 -9.16 -4.87 14.81
N SER A 308 -10.38 -5.13 15.27
CA SER A 308 -11.06 -4.25 16.21
C SER A 308 -10.34 -4.27 17.56
N CYS A 309 -10.23 -3.11 18.21
CA CYS A 309 -9.86 -3.07 19.62
C CYS A 309 -11.01 -3.69 20.43
N LEU A 310 -10.72 -4.72 21.22
CA LEU A 310 -11.73 -5.28 22.12
C LEU A 310 -12.09 -4.21 23.14
N ILE A 311 -13.37 -3.86 23.22
CA ILE A 311 -13.90 -3.08 24.33
C ILE A 311 -13.92 -4.04 25.52
N SER A 312 -13.11 -3.81 26.55
CA SER A 312 -13.35 -4.42 27.84
C SER A 312 -14.74 -3.95 28.29
N ARG A 313 -15.74 -4.84 28.23
CA ARG A 313 -17.02 -4.54 28.87
C ARG A 313 -16.71 -4.41 30.36
N PRO A 314 -17.09 -3.30 31.04
CA PRO A 314 -17.03 -3.28 32.48
C PRO A 314 -17.91 -4.43 32.99
N THR A 315 -17.32 -5.31 33.79
CA THR A 315 -18.05 -6.30 34.57
C THR A 315 -19.09 -5.53 35.40
N ARG A 316 -20.37 -5.81 35.15
CA ARG A 316 -21.47 -5.39 36.01
C ARG A 316 -21.38 -6.11 37.34
#